data_AF-A0A2N5CYI1-F1
#
_entry.id   AF-A0A2N5CYI1-F1
#
_cell.length_a   1.000
_cell.length_b   1.000
_cell.length_c   1.000
_cell.angle_alpha   90.00
_cell.angle_beta   90.00
_cell.angle_gamma   90.00
#
_symmetry.space_group_name_H-M   'P 1'
#
loop_
_entity.id
_entity.type
_entity.pdbx_description
1 polymer ?
#
loop_
_entity_poly.entity_id
_entity_poly.type
_entity_poly.pdbx_seq_one_letter_code
_entity_poly.pdbx_strand_id
1 'polypeptide(L)'
;MISHAELEAGLKPSGGLGTYLLEQLERVVSTPKISLGETYILGDSPLVTLTALQSSFEPDSASSAYVVRPTPRVIARAQYEANPNGRPMRVYTSIDTRLTFADMFAKFAAAGW
;
A
#
# COMPACT_ATOMS: atom_id res chain seq x y z
N MET A 1 -0.81 2.54 -6.51
CA MET A 1 0.51 2.25 -7.11
C MET A 1 1.35 3.51 -6.99
N ILE A 2 2.67 3.41 -7.17
CA ILE A 2 3.57 4.56 -7.27
C ILE A 2 4.55 4.32 -8.42
N SER A 3 4.94 5.39 -9.11
CA SER A 3 5.97 5.29 -10.15
C SER A 3 7.38 5.20 -9.56
N HIS A 4 8.32 4.62 -10.30
CA HIS A 4 9.72 4.61 -9.91
C HIS A 4 10.28 6.03 -9.75
N ALA A 5 9.90 6.96 -10.64
CA ALA A 5 10.31 8.36 -10.56
C ALA A 5 9.83 9.05 -9.27
N GLU A 6 8.59 8.77 -8.82
CA GLU A 6 8.09 9.31 -7.54
C GLU A 6 8.83 8.71 -6.33
N LEU A 7 9.18 7.41 -6.39
CA LEU A 7 9.99 6.77 -5.36
C LEU A 7 11.37 7.42 -5.26
N GLU A 8 12.06 7.61 -6.40
CA GLU A 8 13.35 8.28 -6.41
C GLU A 8 13.25 9.72 -5.88
N ALA A 9 12.26 10.49 -6.34
CA ALA A 9 12.08 11.88 -5.94
C ALA A 9 11.77 12.02 -4.44
N GLY A 10 11.01 11.09 -3.86
CA GLY A 10 10.67 11.10 -2.43
C GLY A 10 11.76 10.54 -1.52
N LEU A 11 12.50 9.51 -1.96
CA LEU A 11 13.49 8.81 -1.14
C LEU A 11 14.89 9.41 -1.21
N LYS A 12 15.35 9.90 -2.37
CA LYS A 12 16.68 10.53 -2.51
C LYS A 12 16.94 11.68 -1.51
N PRO A 13 15.98 12.59 -1.22
CA PRO A 13 16.20 13.65 -0.23
C PRO A 13 16.04 13.18 1.22
N SER A 14 15.64 11.94 1.47
CA SER A 14 15.27 11.42 2.80
C SER A 14 16.43 10.76 3.56
N GLY A 15 17.67 11.14 3.24
CA GLY A 15 18.87 10.70 3.95
C GLY A 15 19.14 9.19 3.88
N GLY A 16 19.84 8.66 4.88
CA GLY A 16 20.37 7.28 4.85
C GLY A 16 19.29 6.21 4.73
N LEU A 17 18.13 6.44 5.37
CA LEU A 17 16.99 5.53 5.30
C LEU A 17 16.37 5.50 3.89
N GLY A 18 16.22 6.66 3.25
CA GLY A 18 15.70 6.77 1.90
C GLY A 18 16.60 6.06 0.89
N THR A 19 17.91 6.30 0.97
CA THR A 19 18.91 5.60 0.15
C THR A 19 18.84 4.09 0.34
N TYR A 20 18.81 3.62 1.59
CA TYR A 20 18.74 2.20 1.89
C TYR A 20 17.50 1.54 1.27
N LEU A 21 16.32 2.17 1.42
CA LEU A 21 15.08 1.63 0.86
C LEU A 21 15.13 1.57 -0.67
N LEU A 22 15.64 2.63 -1.33
CA LEU A 22 15.77 2.66 -2.78
C LEU A 22 16.67 1.52 -3.29
N GLU A 23 17.82 1.29 -2.63
CA GLU A 23 18.72 0.16 -2.95
C GLU A 23 18.04 -1.21 -2.78
N GLN A 24 17.21 -1.38 -1.74
CA GLN A 24 16.46 -2.64 -1.57
C GLN A 24 15.45 -2.85 -2.70
N LEU A 25 14.78 -1.79 -3.14
CA LEU A 25 13.84 -1.88 -4.26
C LEU A 25 14.56 -2.20 -5.58
N GLU A 26 15.71 -1.58 -5.84
CA GLU A 26 16.54 -1.88 -7.01
C GLU A 26 17.04 -3.33 -7.04
N ARG A 27 17.35 -3.92 -5.89
CA ARG A 27 17.69 -5.35 -5.78
C ARG A 27 16.53 -6.27 -6.20
N VAL A 28 15.30 -5.90 -5.85
CA VAL A 28 14.11 -6.65 -6.27
C VAL A 28 13.87 -6.49 -7.77
N VAL A 29 13.98 -5.26 -8.29
CA VAL A 29 13.84 -4.96 -9.73
C VAL A 29 14.89 -5.68 -10.57
N SER A 30 16.13 -5.77 -10.08
CA SER A 30 17.22 -6.45 -10.79
C SER A 30 17.20 -7.98 -10.68
N THR A 31 16.25 -8.55 -9.92
CA THR A 31 16.10 -10.01 -9.82
C THR A 31 15.69 -10.59 -11.19
N PRO A 32 16.47 -11.54 -11.75
CA PRO A 32 16.16 -12.14 -13.04
C PRO A 32 14.75 -12.73 -13.03
N LYS A 33 13.94 -12.42 -14.06
CA LYS A 33 12.51 -12.77 -14.25
C LYS A 33 11.49 -11.79 -13.68
N ILE A 34 11.90 -10.73 -12.98
CA ILE A 34 11.00 -9.68 -12.52
C ILE A 34 11.14 -8.47 -13.45
N SER A 35 10.10 -8.16 -14.22
CA SER A 35 9.99 -6.90 -14.98
C SER A 35 8.92 -6.05 -14.33
N LEU A 36 9.33 -5.07 -13.51
CA LEU A 36 8.40 -4.24 -12.74
C LEU A 36 7.80 -3.09 -13.54
N GLY A 37 8.34 -2.78 -14.72
CA GLY A 37 7.96 -1.59 -15.48
C GLY A 37 8.18 -0.31 -14.67
N GLU A 38 7.46 0.76 -15.02
CA GLU A 38 7.61 2.09 -14.40
C GLU A 38 6.84 2.27 -13.09
N THR A 39 5.99 1.31 -12.70
CA THR A 39 5.12 1.43 -11.53
C THR A 39 5.21 0.21 -10.64
N TYR A 40 5.21 0.42 -9.33
CA TYR A 40 5.27 -0.66 -8.37
C TYR A 40 4.17 -0.55 -7.30
N ILE A 41 3.78 -1.71 -6.77
CA ILE A 41 2.98 -1.83 -5.55
C ILE A 41 3.96 -2.27 -4.47
N LEU A 42 4.16 -1.42 -3.45
CA LEU A 42 4.94 -1.78 -2.26
C LEU A 42 4.12 -2.74 -1.37
N GLY A 43 3.92 -3.97 -1.84
CA GLY A 43 3.26 -5.05 -1.12
C GLY A 43 1.96 -4.63 -0.41
N ASP A 44 2.00 -4.67 0.91
CA ASP A 44 0.92 -4.42 1.86
C ASP A 44 0.71 -2.94 2.23
N SER A 45 1.42 -2.01 1.57
CA SER A 45 1.28 -0.56 1.79
C SER A 45 -0.16 -0.02 1.81
N PRO A 46 -1.16 -0.55 1.05
CA PRO A 46 -2.55 -0.13 1.22
C PRO A 46 -3.09 -0.29 2.64
N LEU A 47 -2.63 -1.29 3.41
CA LEU A 47 -3.08 -1.48 4.79
C LEU A 47 -2.69 -0.30 5.68
N VAL A 48 -1.53 0.31 5.45
CA VAL A 48 -1.09 1.51 6.19
C VAL A 48 -2.10 2.64 6.03
N THR A 49 -2.60 2.87 4.81
CA THR A 49 -3.65 3.87 4.56
C THR A 49 -4.90 3.58 5.39
N LEU A 50 -5.32 2.31 5.40
CA LEU A 50 -6.60 1.90 5.96
C LEU A 50 -6.59 1.81 7.49
N THR A 51 -5.42 1.60 8.11
CA THR A 51 -5.32 1.36 9.55
C THR A 51 -4.57 2.45 10.31
N ALA A 52 -3.66 3.18 9.67
CA ALA A 52 -2.82 4.19 10.34
C ALA A 52 -3.15 5.62 9.92
N LEU A 53 -3.73 5.84 8.73
CA LEU A 53 -4.05 7.17 8.18
C LEU A 53 -5.56 7.43 8.20
N GLN A 54 -6.21 7.11 9.32
CA GLN A 54 -7.64 7.31 9.53
C GLN A 54 -7.95 8.75 9.98
N SER A 55 -9.13 9.25 9.63
CA SER A 55 -9.62 10.55 10.12
C SER A 55 -10.22 10.39 11.52
N SER A 56 -10.08 11.42 12.36
CA SER A 56 -10.76 11.48 13.66
C SER A 56 -12.25 11.85 13.53
N PHE A 57 -12.66 12.46 12.41
CA PHE A 57 -14.03 12.88 12.17
C PHE A 57 -14.90 11.79 11.57
N GLU A 58 -14.28 10.87 10.83
CA GLU A 58 -14.91 9.67 10.29
C GLU A 58 -13.90 8.54 10.53
N PRO A 59 -14.17 7.59 11.43
CA PRO A 59 -13.24 6.49 11.73
C PRO A 59 -13.08 5.52 10.55
N ASP A 60 -13.72 5.80 9.43
CA ASP A 60 -13.53 5.11 8.17
C ASP A 60 -12.35 5.66 7.36
N SER A 61 -11.92 4.91 6.34
CA SER A 61 -10.87 5.33 5.42
C SER A 61 -11.37 6.47 4.52
N ALA A 62 -11.37 7.70 5.04
CA ALA A 62 -12.04 8.86 4.47
C ALA A 62 -11.67 9.19 3.00
N SER A 63 -10.51 8.73 2.53
CA SER A 63 -10.04 8.93 1.15
C SER A 63 -10.14 7.68 0.26
N SER A 64 -10.61 6.55 0.78
CA SER A 64 -10.63 5.26 0.07
C SER A 64 -12.04 4.69 -0.01
N ALA A 65 -12.47 4.31 -1.22
CA ALA A 65 -13.82 3.80 -1.45
C ALA A 65 -13.89 2.28 -1.24
N TYR A 66 -14.98 1.83 -0.65
CA TYR A 66 -15.27 0.41 -0.50
C TYR A 66 -16.75 0.10 -0.70
N VAL A 67 -17.03 -1.18 -0.87
CA VAL A 67 -18.37 -1.73 -0.80
C VAL A 67 -18.44 -2.78 0.30
N VAL A 68 -19.59 -2.91 0.95
CA VAL A 68 -19.79 -4.00 1.92
C VAL A 68 -20.28 -5.24 1.18
N ARG A 69 -19.65 -6.38 1.45
CA ARG A 69 -20.01 -7.71 0.92
C ARG A 69 -19.98 -8.75 2.04
N PRO A 70 -20.75 -9.85 1.94
CA PRO A 70 -20.58 -10.99 2.82
C PRO A 70 -19.17 -11.58 2.69
N THR A 71 -18.55 -11.92 3.82
CA THR A 71 -17.20 -12.51 3.83
C THR A 71 -17.24 -13.92 3.22
N PRO A 72 -16.50 -14.20 2.13
CA PRO A 72 -16.44 -15.54 1.54
C PRO A 72 -15.76 -16.52 2.49
N ARG A 73 -15.97 -17.83 2.27
CA ARG A 73 -15.19 -18.87 2.95
C ARG A 73 -13.92 -19.15 2.15
N VAL A 74 -12.81 -19.35 2.84
CA VAL A 74 -11.61 -19.92 2.24
C VAL A 74 -11.68 -21.43 2.48
N ILE A 75 -11.77 -22.21 1.40
CA ILE A 75 -11.85 -23.67 1.48
C ILE A 75 -10.44 -24.29 1.49
N ALA A 76 -10.34 -25.58 1.83
CA ALA A 76 -9.06 -26.29 1.94
C ALA A 76 -8.19 -26.26 0.66
N ARG A 77 -8.79 -25.96 -0.51
CA ARG A 77 -8.09 -25.79 -1.79
C ARG A 77 -7.58 -24.37 -2.03
N ALA A 78 -7.58 -23.50 -1.01
CA ALA A 78 -7.20 -22.09 -1.08
C ALA A 78 -8.03 -21.26 -2.08
N GLN A 79 -9.29 -21.66 -2.31
CA GLN A 79 -10.24 -20.93 -3.14
C GLN A 79 -11.27 -20.20 -2.28
N TYR A 80 -11.88 -19.17 -2.85
CA TYR A 80 -13.01 -18.48 -2.23
C TYR A 80 -14.33 -19.12 -2.65
N GLU A 81 -15.19 -19.39 -1.66
CA GLU A 81 -16.56 -19.84 -1.88
C GLU A 81 -17.54 -18.78 -1.36
N ALA A 82 -18.62 -18.55 -2.12
CA ALA A 82 -19.66 -17.62 -1.74
C ALA A 82 -20.30 -18.03 -0.40
N ASN A 83 -20.47 -17.06 0.49
CA ASN A 83 -21.06 -17.26 1.80
C ASN A 83 -22.06 -16.12 2.07
N PRO A 84 -23.31 -16.23 1.56
CA PRO A 84 -24.31 -15.16 1.66
C PRO A 84 -24.60 -14.75 3.11
N ASN A 85 -24.45 -15.67 4.05
CA ASN A 85 -24.63 -15.45 5.49
C ASN A 85 -23.33 -15.06 6.22
N GLY A 86 -22.27 -14.73 5.48
CA GLY A 86 -21.01 -14.27 6.05
C GLY A 86 -21.14 -12.91 6.72
N ARG A 87 -20.32 -12.66 7.74
CA ARG A 87 -20.22 -11.33 8.37
C ARG A 87 -19.94 -10.25 7.31
N PRO A 88 -20.40 -9.00 7.49
CA PRO A 88 -20.05 -7.92 6.59
C PRO A 88 -18.53 -7.72 6.54
N MET A 89 -18.02 -7.47 5.33
CA MET A 89 -16.62 -7.18 5.04
C MET A 89 -16.55 -6.00 4.08
N ARG A 90 -15.64 -5.07 4.35
CA ARG A 90 -15.28 -3.99 3.44
C ARG A 90 -14.40 -4.56 2.33
N VAL A 91 -14.84 -4.39 1.09
CA VAL A 91 -14.07 -4.67 -0.12
C VAL A 91 -13.70 -3.33 -0.72
N TYR A 92 -12.43 -2.95 -0.58
CA TYR A 92 -11.91 -1.71 -1.11
C TYR A 92 -11.86 -1.75 -2.63
N THR A 93 -12.54 -0.80 -3.26
CA THR A 93 -12.60 -0.63 -4.72
C THR A 93 -11.68 0.49 -5.19
N SER A 94 -11.23 1.36 -4.27
CA SER A 94 -10.21 2.37 -4.51
C SER A 94 -9.39 2.59 -3.23
N ILE A 95 -8.09 2.83 -3.40
CA ILE A 95 -7.16 3.18 -2.32
C ILE A 95 -6.48 4.50 -2.69
N ASP A 96 -6.50 5.47 -1.78
CA ASP A 96 -5.72 6.70 -1.93
C ASP A 96 -4.24 6.42 -1.65
N THR A 97 -3.53 5.95 -2.67
CA THR A 97 -2.10 5.67 -2.56
C THR A 97 -1.26 6.93 -2.50
N ARG A 98 -1.79 8.09 -2.93
CA ARG A 98 -1.07 9.36 -2.83
C ARG A 98 -0.92 9.75 -1.37
N LEU A 99 -1.96 9.56 -0.54
CA LEU A 99 -1.89 9.77 0.90
C LEU A 99 -0.82 8.88 1.55
N THR A 100 -0.78 7.58 1.19
CA THR A 100 0.22 6.63 1.71
C THR A 100 1.65 7.11 1.50
N PHE A 101 2.00 7.42 0.25
CA PHE A 101 3.39 7.70 -0.10
C PHE A 101 3.80 9.12 0.29
N ALA A 102 2.90 10.10 0.20
CA ALA A 102 3.19 11.45 0.67
C ALA A 102 3.47 11.49 2.18
N ASP A 103 2.67 10.77 2.99
CA ASP A 103 2.90 10.64 4.43
C ASP A 103 4.23 9.93 4.74
N MET A 104 4.53 8.83 4.03
CA MET A 104 5.80 8.11 4.17
C MET A 104 7.01 9.02 3.88
N PHE A 105 7.02 9.71 2.74
CA PHE A 105 8.13 10.60 2.36
C PHE A 105 8.29 11.76 3.35
N ALA A 106 7.19 12.37 3.79
CA ALA A 106 7.23 13.43 4.79
C ALA A 106 7.83 12.95 6.12
N LYS A 107 7.45 11.75 6.58
CA LYS A 107 7.99 11.16 7.80
C LYS A 107 9.47 10.82 7.68
N PHE A 108 9.91 10.29 6.54
CA PHE A 108 11.32 9.97 6.32
C PHE A 108 12.18 11.24 6.32
N ALA A 109 11.73 12.29 5.59
CA ALA A 109 12.41 13.58 5.57
C ALA A 109 12.48 14.22 6.97
N ALA A 110 11.40 14.13 7.77
CA ALA A 110 11.36 14.69 9.12
C ALA A 110 12.23 13.93 10.14
N ALA A 111 12.42 12.62 9.95
CA ALA A 111 13.17 11.79 10.88
C ALA A 111 14.69 12.01 10.81
N GLY A 112 15.21 12.59 9.72
CA GLY A 112 16.59 13.11 9.64
C GLY A 112 17.70 12.05 9.72
N TRP A 113 17.45 10.83 9.22
CA TRP A 113 18.41 9.71 9.23
C TRP A 113 19.58 9.90 8.26
#